data_AF-F8JE57-F1
#
_entry.id   AF-F8JE57-F1
#
_cell.length_a   1.000
_cell.length_b   1.000
_cell.length_c   1.000
_cell.angle_alpha   90.00
_cell.angle_beta   90.00
_cell.angle_gamma   90.00
#
_symmetry.space_group_name_H-M   'P 1'
#
loop_
_entity.id
_entity.type
_entity.pdbx_description
1 polymer ?
#
loop_
_entity_poly.entity_id
_entity_poly.type
_entity_poly.pdbx_seq_one_letter_code
_entity_poly.pdbx_strand_id
1 'polypeptide(L)'
;MSFDGKAFGEEVVAAVRALVDRDLGQILDRLQRVEGRLDRIDQRIDAVALRGVPAVDESAIVARVIDAVRPYVDVRVQEAFAEIPMLSAEAVRPLVEQEVCEAVERLKREKTANRLVASMVINRSGMLIAQTDDGEYRNLGAVAEPQSEAHWFDEAITLGVKALPAPAMRGGSDAASRPSHA
;
A
#
# COMPACT_ATOMS: atom_id res chain seq x y z
N MET A 1 11.04 33.20 -55.48
CA MET A 1 9.69 32.67 -55.22
C MET A 1 9.33 33.04 -53.79
N SER A 2 8.23 33.75 -53.55
CA SER A 2 7.77 34.10 -52.21
C SER A 2 6.79 33.05 -51.70
N PHE A 3 6.98 32.57 -50.48
CA PHE A 3 6.08 31.63 -49.81
C PHE A 3 4.77 32.33 -49.40
N ASP A 4 3.62 31.78 -49.80
CA ASP A 4 2.31 32.25 -49.39
C ASP A 4 1.85 31.49 -48.14
N GLY A 5 2.15 32.06 -46.97
CA GLY A 5 1.76 31.47 -45.69
C GLY A 5 0.24 31.40 -45.47
N LYS A 6 -0.56 32.18 -46.19
CA LYS A 6 -2.03 32.16 -46.05
C LYS A 6 -2.61 30.95 -46.74
N ALA A 7 -2.22 30.68 -47.98
CA ALA A 7 -2.64 29.49 -48.73
C ALA A 7 -2.25 28.20 -47.99
N PHE A 8 -1.02 28.15 -47.46
CA PHE A 8 -0.57 27.03 -46.63
C PHE A 8 -1.40 26.86 -45.35
N GLY A 9 -1.73 27.96 -44.67
CA GLY A 9 -2.59 27.92 -43.47
C GLY A 9 -3.99 27.39 -43.77
N GLU A 10 -4.61 27.80 -44.88
CA GLU A 10 -5.92 27.30 -45.31
C GLU A 10 -5.89 25.81 -45.65
N GLU A 11 -4.82 25.32 -46.29
CA GLU A 11 -4.63 23.89 -46.58
C GLU A 11 -4.49 23.05 -45.31
N VAL A 12 -3.70 23.52 -44.33
CA VAL A 12 -3.53 22.84 -43.04
C VAL A 12 -4.85 22.77 -42.28
N VAL A 13 -5.61 23.87 -42.23
CA VAL A 13 -6.92 23.89 -41.55
C VAL A 13 -7.91 22.94 -42.23
N ALA A 14 -7.93 22.90 -43.56
CA ALA A 14 -8.77 21.96 -44.30
C ALA A 14 -8.39 20.50 -44.03
N ALA A 15 -7.09 20.18 -44.00
CA ALA A 15 -6.58 18.85 -43.70
C ALA A 15 -6.92 18.41 -42.27
N VAL A 16 -6.74 19.30 -41.28
CA VAL A 16 -7.09 19.03 -39.87
C VAL A 16 -8.59 18.81 -39.73
N ARG A 17 -9.42 19.64 -40.37
CA ARG A 17 -10.88 19.48 -40.34
C ARG A 17 -11.31 18.15 -40.93
N ALA A 18 -10.76 17.76 -42.08
CA ALA A 18 -11.05 16.48 -42.72
C ALA A 18 -10.59 15.27 -41.88
N LEU A 19 -9.51 15.41 -41.11
CA LEU A 19 -9.07 14.38 -40.17
C LEU A 19 -10.05 14.27 -38.98
N VAL A 20 -10.41 15.40 -38.37
CA VAL A 20 -11.35 15.44 -37.25
C VAL A 20 -12.71 14.90 -37.64
N ASP A 21 -13.27 15.29 -38.79
CA ASP A 21 -14.56 14.80 -39.26
C ASP A 21 -14.55 13.28 -39.49
N ARG A 22 -13.44 12.73 -39.99
CA ARG A 22 -13.27 11.29 -40.20
C ARG A 22 -13.22 10.53 -38.88
N ASP A 23 -12.41 11.00 -37.94
CA ASP A 23 -12.22 10.32 -36.66
C ASP A 23 -13.49 10.41 -35.79
N LEU A 24 -14.13 11.57 -35.75
CA LEU A 24 -15.42 11.75 -35.09
C LEU A 24 -16.51 10.87 -35.73
N GLY A 25 -16.55 10.79 -37.06
CA GLY A 25 -17.48 9.90 -37.77
C GLY A 25 -17.31 8.43 -37.36
N GLN A 26 -16.07 7.94 -37.28
CA GLN A 26 -15.79 6.56 -36.85
C GLN A 26 -16.21 6.31 -35.38
N ILE A 27 -15.99 7.28 -34.50
CA ILE A 27 -16.39 7.18 -33.09
C ILE A 27 -17.92 7.13 -32.97
N LEU A 28 -18.64 8.00 -33.70
CA LEU A 28 -20.10 8.03 -33.69
C LEU A 28 -20.70 6.72 -34.22
N ASP A 29 -20.17 6.19 -35.33
CA ASP A 29 -20.59 4.89 -35.86
C ASP A 29 -20.39 3.75 -34.85
N ARG A 30 -19.26 3.79 -34.11
CA ARG A 30 -18.96 2.79 -33.09
C ARG A 30 -19.92 2.91 -31.91
N LEU A 31 -20.25 4.12 -31.47
CA LEU A 31 -21.23 4.36 -30.40
C LEU A 31 -22.60 3.82 -30.80
N GLN A 32 -23.09 4.14 -31.99
CA GLN A 32 -24.38 3.66 -32.48
C GLN A 32 -24.46 2.12 -32.54
N ARG A 33 -23.36 1.45 -32.92
CA ARG A 33 -23.29 -0.02 -32.89
C ARG A 33 -23.30 -0.59 -31.48
N VAL A 34 -22.71 0.09 -30.51
CA VAL A 34 -22.71 -0.33 -29.10
C VAL A 34 -24.10 -0.16 -28.51
N GLU A 35 -24.74 0.99 -28.72
CA GLU A 35 -26.12 1.26 -28.30
C GLU A 35 -27.08 0.21 -28.86
N GLY A 36 -27.03 -0.07 -30.17
CA GLY A 36 -27.88 -1.10 -30.78
C GLY A 36 -27.58 -2.53 -30.30
N ARG A 37 -26.40 -2.79 -29.70
CA ARG A 37 -26.12 -4.07 -29.03
C ARG A 37 -26.71 -4.13 -27.63
N LEU A 38 -26.71 -3.02 -26.90
CA LEU A 38 -27.32 -2.91 -25.58
C LEU A 38 -28.84 -3.09 -25.67
N ASP A 39 -29.50 -2.42 -26.61
CA ASP A 39 -30.95 -2.58 -26.83
C ASP A 39 -31.34 -4.04 -27.09
N ARG A 40 -30.52 -4.77 -27.84
CA ARG A 40 -30.75 -6.21 -28.10
C ARG A 40 -30.52 -7.06 -26.86
N ILE A 41 -29.61 -6.68 -25.98
CA ILE A 41 -29.37 -7.38 -24.71
C ILE A 41 -30.56 -7.14 -23.79
N ASP A 42 -31.05 -5.90 -23.68
CA ASP A 42 -32.21 -5.56 -22.86
C ASP A 42 -33.45 -6.31 -23.32
N GLN A 43 -33.72 -6.33 -24.64
CA GLN A 43 -34.81 -7.14 -25.21
C GLN A 43 -34.67 -8.64 -24.91
N ARG A 44 -33.44 -9.17 -24.85
CA ARG A 44 -33.20 -10.57 -24.48
C ARG A 44 -33.42 -10.81 -22.99
N ILE A 45 -33.03 -9.87 -22.13
CA ILE A 45 -33.27 -9.93 -20.68
C ILE A 45 -34.77 -9.90 -20.42
N ASP A 46 -35.50 -8.99 -21.04
CA ASP A 46 -36.97 -8.90 -20.91
C ASP A 46 -37.65 -10.17 -21.42
N ALA A 47 -37.20 -10.74 -22.55
CA ALA A 47 -37.73 -11.99 -23.07
C ALA A 47 -37.45 -13.18 -22.14
N VAL A 48 -36.33 -13.18 -21.41
CA VAL A 48 -36.01 -14.20 -20.39
C VAL A 48 -36.86 -13.99 -19.13
N ALA A 49 -37.02 -12.75 -18.68
CA ALA A 49 -37.85 -12.40 -17.52
C ALA A 49 -39.33 -12.75 -17.76
N LEU A 50 -39.87 -12.43 -18.94
CA LEU A 50 -41.25 -12.74 -19.34
C LEU A 50 -41.50 -14.25 -19.51
N ARG A 51 -40.47 -15.03 -19.84
CA ARG A 51 -40.59 -16.50 -19.95
C ARG A 51 -40.66 -17.21 -18.62
N GLY A 52 -40.63 -16.50 -17.49
CA GLY A 52 -40.79 -17.08 -16.17
C GLY A 52 -39.76 -18.17 -15.95
N VAL A 53 -38.48 -17.79 -15.95
CA VAL A 53 -37.44 -18.70 -15.45
C VAL A 53 -37.85 -19.07 -14.02
N PRO A 54 -38.07 -20.36 -13.70
CA PRO A 54 -38.40 -20.76 -12.33
C PRO A 54 -37.30 -20.20 -11.44
N ALA A 55 -37.68 -19.55 -10.33
CA ALA A 55 -36.75 -18.91 -9.40
C ALA A 55 -35.56 -19.83 -9.17
N VAL A 56 -34.46 -19.56 -9.88
CA VAL A 56 -33.28 -20.37 -9.74
C VAL A 56 -32.72 -19.93 -8.41
N ASP A 57 -32.48 -20.89 -7.52
CA ASP A 57 -31.83 -20.61 -6.26
C ASP A 57 -30.47 -19.98 -6.56
N GLU A 58 -30.43 -18.65 -6.51
CA GLU A 58 -29.27 -17.84 -6.85
C GLU A 58 -28.07 -18.28 -6.02
N SER A 59 -28.32 -18.74 -4.79
CA SER A 59 -27.30 -19.30 -3.91
C SER A 59 -26.65 -20.55 -4.49
N ALA A 60 -27.43 -21.42 -5.15
CA ALA A 60 -26.94 -22.65 -5.76
C ALA A 60 -26.16 -22.39 -7.06
N ILE A 61 -26.54 -21.37 -7.84
CA ILE A 61 -25.75 -20.94 -9.00
C ILE A 61 -24.43 -20.33 -8.54
N VAL A 62 -24.49 -19.39 -7.59
CA VAL A 62 -23.32 -18.68 -7.07
C VAL A 62 -22.33 -19.68 -6.45
N ALA A 63 -22.80 -20.65 -5.66
CA ALA A 63 -21.95 -21.70 -5.09
C ALA A 63 -21.22 -22.51 -6.18
N ARG A 64 -21.92 -22.92 -7.25
CA ARG A 64 -21.31 -23.65 -8.36
C ARG A 64 -20.30 -22.81 -9.14
N VAL A 65 -20.58 -21.53 -9.34
CA VAL A 65 -19.65 -20.61 -10.01
C VAL A 65 -18.40 -20.42 -9.16
N ILE A 66 -18.56 -20.23 -7.85
CA ILE A 66 -17.44 -20.12 -6.90
C ILE A 66 -16.59 -21.40 -6.94
N ASP A 67 -17.20 -22.58 -6.85
CA ASP A 67 -16.49 -23.86 -6.89
C ASP A 67 -15.75 -24.08 -8.22
N ALA A 68 -16.35 -23.64 -9.34
CA ALA A 68 -15.72 -23.75 -10.65
C ALA A 68 -14.54 -22.77 -10.83
N VAL A 69 -14.60 -21.58 -10.21
CA VAL A 69 -13.60 -20.51 -10.38
C VAL A 69 -12.45 -20.64 -9.37
N ARG A 70 -12.72 -21.15 -8.17
CA ARG A 70 -11.75 -21.33 -7.08
C ARG A 70 -10.41 -21.93 -7.52
N PRO A 71 -10.34 -23.07 -8.25
CA PRO A 71 -9.04 -23.65 -8.63
C PRO A 71 -8.21 -22.73 -9.55
N TYR A 72 -8.85 -21.89 -10.37
CA TYR A 72 -8.14 -20.95 -11.24
C TYR A 72 -7.59 -19.76 -10.45
N VAL A 73 -8.33 -19.29 -9.45
CA VAL A 73 -7.87 -18.23 -8.55
C VAL A 73 -6.71 -18.75 -7.71
N ASP A 74 -6.83 -19.94 -7.14
CA ASP A 74 -5.79 -20.53 -6.30
C ASP A 74 -4.46 -20.70 -7.06
N VAL A 75 -4.51 -21.16 -8.32
CA VAL A 75 -3.32 -21.26 -9.18
C VAL A 75 -2.72 -19.89 -9.47
N ARG A 76 -3.53 -18.89 -9.83
CA ARG A 76 -3.04 -17.53 -10.13
C ARG A 76 -2.46 -16.84 -8.91
N VAL A 77 -3.05 -17.06 -7.75
CA VAL A 77 -2.54 -16.58 -6.47
C VAL A 77 -1.19 -17.26 -6.18
N GLN A 78 -1.09 -18.59 -6.30
CA GLN A 78 0.18 -19.29 -6.09
C GLN A 78 1.28 -18.84 -7.06
N GLU A 79 0.97 -18.65 -8.34
CA GLU A 79 1.90 -18.09 -9.33
C GLU A 79 2.38 -16.69 -8.93
N ALA A 80 1.46 -15.81 -8.56
CA ALA A 80 1.81 -14.46 -8.12
C ALA A 80 2.66 -14.47 -6.84
N PHE A 81 2.36 -15.35 -5.88
CA PHE A 81 3.15 -15.51 -4.66
C PHE A 81 4.55 -16.08 -4.93
N ALA A 82 4.72 -16.93 -5.94
CA ALA A 82 6.03 -17.45 -6.33
C ALA A 82 6.91 -16.37 -7.01
N GLU A 83 6.31 -15.38 -7.64
CA GLU A 83 7.01 -14.25 -8.28
C GLU A 83 7.43 -13.17 -7.27
N ILE A 84 6.81 -13.09 -6.10
CA ILE A 84 7.23 -12.17 -5.05
C ILE A 84 8.59 -12.66 -4.53
N PRO A 85 9.67 -11.87 -4.71
CA PRO A 85 10.96 -12.25 -4.13
C PRO A 85 10.79 -12.34 -2.62
N MET A 86 10.98 -13.53 -2.05
CA MET A 86 11.01 -13.71 -0.60
C MET A 86 12.16 -12.85 -0.05
N LEU A 87 11.82 -11.67 0.46
CA LEU A 87 12.75 -10.86 1.22
C LEU A 87 13.08 -11.65 2.48
N SER A 88 14.30 -12.18 2.54
CA SER A 88 14.78 -12.87 3.73
C SER A 88 14.83 -11.89 4.91
N ALA A 89 14.68 -12.40 6.13
CA ALA A 89 14.83 -11.58 7.34
C ALA A 89 16.19 -10.84 7.36
N GLU A 90 17.23 -11.42 6.74
CA GLU A 90 18.54 -10.81 6.57
C GLU A 90 18.53 -9.63 5.60
N ALA A 91 17.71 -9.66 4.55
CA ALA A 91 17.56 -8.55 3.60
C ALA A 91 16.76 -7.37 4.19
N VAL A 92 15.81 -7.66 5.08
CA VAL A 92 14.98 -6.64 5.74
C VAL A 92 15.70 -5.98 6.92
N ARG A 93 16.57 -6.72 7.61
CA ARG A 93 17.33 -6.23 8.77
C ARG A 93 18.03 -4.88 8.57
N PRO A 94 18.85 -4.65 7.52
CA PRO A 94 19.54 -3.37 7.35
C PRO A 94 18.59 -2.20 7.12
N LEU A 95 17.44 -2.43 6.46
CA LEU A 95 16.43 -1.38 6.22
C LEU A 95 15.75 -0.96 7.52
N VAL A 96 15.39 -1.93 8.36
CA VAL A 96 14.80 -1.65 9.68
C VAL A 96 15.80 -0.95 10.59
N GLU A 97 17.06 -1.41 10.61
CA GLU A 97 18.12 -0.77 11.40
C GLU A 97 18.36 0.69 10.96
N GLN A 98 18.29 0.97 9.66
CA GLN A 98 18.42 2.33 9.13
C GLN A 98 17.25 3.23 9.58
N GLU A 99 16.01 2.81 9.38
CA GLU A 99 14.82 3.58 9.77
C GLU A 99 14.76 3.83 11.28
N VAL A 100 15.11 2.82 12.10
CA VAL A 100 15.20 2.98 13.55
C VAL A 100 16.28 3.99 13.92
N CYS A 101 17.47 3.94 13.29
CA CYS A 101 18.52 4.92 13.52
C CYS A 101 18.06 6.35 13.16
N GLU A 102 17.40 6.51 12.02
CA GLU A 102 16.88 7.81 11.57
C GLU A 102 15.78 8.34 12.49
N ALA A 103 14.87 7.49 12.96
CA ALA A 103 13.84 7.85 13.93
C ALA A 103 14.45 8.26 15.28
N VAL A 104 15.48 7.55 15.75
CA VAL A 104 16.23 7.90 16.97
C VAL A 104 16.95 9.25 16.83
N GLU A 105 17.59 9.51 15.70
CA GLU A 105 18.24 10.81 15.46
C GLU A 105 17.23 11.95 15.32
N ARG A 106 16.06 11.68 14.72
CA ARG A 106 14.95 12.65 14.66
C ARG A 106 14.46 13.01 16.07
N LEU A 107 14.25 12.01 16.93
CA LEU A 107 13.91 12.21 18.35
C LEU A 107 14.94 13.05 19.10
N LYS A 108 16.24 12.77 18.92
CA LYS A 108 17.31 13.54 19.55
C LYS A 108 17.29 15.01 19.13
N ARG A 109 16.96 15.28 17.86
CA ARG A 109 16.85 16.65 17.31
C ARG A 109 15.59 17.37 17.74
N GLU A 110 14.48 16.64 17.88
CA GLU A 110 13.18 17.20 18.29
C GLU A 110 13.14 17.63 19.76
N LYS A 111 14.17 17.29 20.54
CA LYS A 111 14.61 17.93 21.80
C LYS A 111 13.50 18.65 22.57
N THR A 112 12.44 17.93 22.87
CA THR A 112 11.47 18.35 23.88
C THR A 112 11.92 17.74 25.20
N ALA A 113 12.75 18.53 25.90
CA ALA A 113 12.97 18.54 27.34
C ALA A 113 13.27 17.19 28.05
N ASN A 114 14.55 16.99 28.39
CA ASN A 114 15.03 16.23 29.57
C ASN A 114 14.59 14.77 29.80
N ARG A 115 13.87 14.12 28.90
CA ARG A 115 13.42 12.73 29.08
C ARG A 115 14.22 11.78 28.22
N LEU A 116 14.90 10.83 28.84
CA LEU A 116 15.65 9.79 28.13
C LEU A 116 14.66 8.72 27.65
N VAL A 117 14.81 8.29 26.40
CA VAL A 117 14.07 7.13 25.88
C VAL A 117 14.61 5.88 26.57
N ALA A 118 13.78 5.23 27.38
CA ALA A 118 14.14 4.05 28.15
C ALA A 118 14.04 2.77 27.30
N SER A 119 13.02 2.67 26.44
CA SER A 119 12.86 1.56 25.51
C SER A 119 12.09 1.98 24.26
N MET A 120 12.24 1.24 23.16
CA MET A 120 11.47 1.42 21.93
C MET A 120 10.93 0.06 21.49
N VAL A 121 9.64 0.00 21.15
CA VAL A 121 8.94 -1.22 20.77
C VAL A 121 8.05 -0.92 19.57
N ILE A 122 8.06 -1.80 18.56
CA ILE A 122 7.10 -1.76 17.46
C ILE A 122 5.88 -2.58 17.89
N ASN A 123 4.70 -1.96 17.87
CA ASN A 123 3.46 -2.65 18.24
C ASN A 123 2.91 -3.50 17.08
N ARG A 124 1.83 -4.25 17.34
CA ARG A 124 1.18 -5.13 16.35
C ARG A 124 0.64 -4.40 15.12
N SER A 125 0.47 -3.09 15.17
CA SER A 125 0.00 -2.27 14.04
C SER A 125 1.15 -1.65 13.23
N GLY A 126 2.40 -2.05 13.47
CA GLY A 126 3.57 -1.49 12.77
C GLY A 126 3.98 -0.10 13.24
N MET A 127 3.46 0.37 14.38
CA MET A 127 3.79 1.69 14.94
C MET A 127 4.95 1.57 15.90
N LEU A 128 5.93 2.45 15.74
CA LEU A 128 7.04 2.58 16.68
C LEU A 128 6.59 3.40 17.88
N ILE A 129 6.71 2.79 19.05
CA ILE A 129 6.38 3.40 20.34
C ILE A 129 7.67 3.53 21.13
N ALA A 130 7.98 4.74 21.60
CA ALA A 130 9.02 4.96 22.59
C ALA A 130 8.40 5.01 23.99
N GLN A 131 9.01 4.27 24.93
CA GLN A 131 8.77 4.45 26.35
C GLN A 131 9.85 5.38 26.90
N THR A 132 9.45 6.46 27.55
CA THR A 132 10.36 7.37 28.26
C THR A 132 10.67 6.84 29.67
N ASP A 133 11.74 7.35 30.27
CA ASP A 133 12.23 7.03 31.62
C ASP A 133 11.22 7.31 32.76
N ASP A 134 10.23 8.17 32.51
CA ASP A 134 9.07 8.43 33.37
C ASP A 134 7.93 7.41 33.21
N GLY A 135 8.05 6.45 32.30
CA GLY A 135 7.05 5.42 32.03
C GLY A 135 5.95 5.82 31.04
N GLU A 136 6.00 7.02 30.45
CA GLU A 136 5.06 7.43 29.39
C GLU A 136 5.38 6.73 28.05
N TYR A 137 4.34 6.42 27.28
CA TYR A 137 4.46 5.88 25.92
C TYR A 137 4.15 6.96 24.90
N ARG A 138 5.04 7.14 23.92
CA ARG A 138 4.87 8.08 22.81
C ARG A 138 4.89 7.37 21.47
N ASN A 139 3.94 7.73 20.63
CA ASN A 139 3.84 7.23 19.27
C ASN A 139 4.76 8.06 18.35
N LEU A 140 5.65 7.38 17.64
CA LEU A 140 6.68 7.98 16.78
C LEU A 140 6.38 7.85 15.29
N GLY A 141 5.26 7.22 14.95
CA GLY A 141 4.84 7.00 13.57
C GLY A 141 4.92 5.54 13.14
N ALA A 142 4.39 5.29 11.95
CA ALA A 142 4.41 3.97 11.32
C ALA A 142 5.81 3.68 10.78
N VAL A 143 6.37 2.52 11.12
CA VAL A 143 7.66 2.03 10.60
C VAL A 143 7.47 0.88 9.62
N ALA A 144 6.32 0.20 9.70
CA ALA A 144 5.85 -0.72 8.68
C ALA A 144 4.42 -0.34 8.29
N GLU A 145 4.07 -0.47 7.01
CA GLU A 145 2.66 -0.38 6.59
C GLU A 145 1.85 -1.41 7.39
N PRO A 146 0.67 -1.04 7.92
CA PRO A 146 -0.18 -1.99 8.63
C PRO A 146 -0.60 -3.07 7.65
N GLN A 147 0.12 -4.21 7.66
CA GLN A 147 -0.32 -5.41 6.99
C GLN A 147 -1.54 -5.90 7.74
N SER A 148 -2.71 -5.55 7.21
CA SER A 148 -4.00 -6.05 7.66
C SER A 148 -4.13 -7.51 7.23
N GLU A 149 -3.31 -8.43 7.76
CA GLU A 149 -3.58 -9.87 7.68
C GLU A 149 -2.71 -10.68 8.66
N ALA A 150 -3.37 -11.11 9.73
CA ALA A 150 -3.27 -12.41 10.40
C ALA A 150 -1.94 -13.22 10.36
N HIS A 151 -1.29 -13.24 11.54
CA HIS A 151 -0.82 -14.43 12.27
C HIS A 151 0.63 -14.97 12.21
N TRP A 152 1.59 -14.49 11.40
CA TRP A 152 2.85 -15.28 11.23
C TRP A 152 4.14 -14.70 11.84
N PHE A 153 4.12 -13.58 12.58
CA PHE A 153 5.36 -12.90 13.06
C PHE A 153 5.70 -13.03 14.55
N ASP A 154 4.95 -13.82 15.33
CA ASP A 154 5.06 -13.84 16.81
C ASP A 154 6.43 -14.31 17.36
N GLU A 155 7.21 -15.09 16.60
CA GLU A 155 8.44 -15.70 17.13
C GLU A 155 9.71 -14.86 16.89
N ALA A 156 9.80 -14.14 15.76
CA ALA A 156 11.02 -13.42 15.37
C ALA A 156 11.27 -12.12 16.18
N ILE A 157 10.20 -11.39 16.53
CA ILE A 157 10.32 -10.10 17.23
C ILE A 157 10.66 -10.31 18.72
N THR A 158 10.07 -11.33 19.34
CA THR A 158 10.33 -11.68 20.75
C THR A 158 11.78 -12.15 20.96
N LEU A 159 12.37 -12.85 19.97
CA LEU A 159 13.75 -13.30 19.99
C LEU A 159 14.77 -12.16 19.76
N GLY A 160 14.45 -11.18 18.91
CA GLY A 160 15.32 -10.03 18.65
C GLY A 160 15.50 -9.09 19.86
N VAL A 161 14.43 -8.88 20.64
CA VAL A 161 14.47 -7.97 21.81
C VAL A 161 15.22 -8.57 23.01
N LYS A 162 15.19 -9.90 23.20
CA LYS A 162 15.99 -10.57 24.25
C LYS A 162 17.49 -10.57 23.98
N ALA A 163 17.91 -10.36 22.72
CA ALA A 163 19.31 -10.38 22.32
C ALA A 163 20.03 -9.03 22.49
N LEU A 164 19.30 -7.95 22.79
CA LEU A 164 19.91 -6.66 23.08
C LEU A 164 20.31 -6.61 24.56
N PRO A 165 21.61 -6.53 24.89
CA PRO A 165 22.03 -6.36 26.27
C PRO A 165 21.50 -5.04 26.78
N ALA A 166 20.75 -5.08 27.88
CA ALA A 166 20.30 -3.87 28.57
C ALA A 166 21.54 -2.99 28.87
N PRO A 167 21.50 -1.68 28.57
CA PRO A 167 22.62 -0.81 28.87
C PRO A 167 22.86 -0.81 30.39
N ALA A 168 24.11 -1.08 30.78
CA ALA A 168 24.52 -0.99 32.16
C ALA A 168 24.27 0.44 32.66
N MET A 169 23.33 0.59 33.59
CA MET A 169 23.10 1.83 34.32
C MET A 169 24.36 2.18 35.10
N ARG A 170 25.22 3.02 34.51
CA ARG A 170 26.36 3.63 35.21
C ARG A 170 25.81 4.62 36.21
N GLY A 171 25.58 4.16 37.44
CA GLY A 171 25.39 5.01 38.60
C GLY A 171 26.67 5.80 38.86
N GLY A 172 26.73 7.02 38.35
CA GLY A 172 27.74 8.01 38.71
C GLY A 172 27.29 8.76 39.96
N SER A 173 27.84 8.41 41.12
CA SER A 173 27.91 9.32 42.26
C SER A 173 29.33 9.30 42.81
N ASP A 174 30.22 10.04 42.14
CA ASP A 174 31.51 10.45 42.72
C ASP A 174 31.42 11.95 43.01
N ALA A 175 30.90 12.27 44.19
CA ALA A 175 30.92 13.62 44.75
C ALA A 175 32.04 13.68 45.79
N ALA A 176 33.27 13.89 45.31
CA ALA A 176 34.42 14.21 46.14
C ALA A 176 34.33 15.69 46.57
N SER A 177 33.98 15.93 47.83
CA SER A 177 34.18 17.22 48.50
C SER A 177 35.11 17.05 49.71
N ARG A 178 36.38 17.27 49.41
CA ARG A 178 37.51 17.81 50.20
C ARG A 178 37.49 17.75 51.74
N PRO A 179 38.61 17.34 52.38
CA PRO A 179 38.97 17.78 53.72
C PRO A 179 39.71 19.14 53.67
N SER A 180 39.40 20.02 54.61
CA SER A 180 40.17 21.24 54.92
C SER A 180 40.47 21.26 56.42
N HIS A 181 41.74 21.44 56.74
CA HIS A 181 42.35 21.39 58.07
C HIS A 181 41.79 22.38 59.10
N ALA A 182 41.67 21.91 60.35
CA ALA A 182 42.27 22.49 61.56
C ALA A 182 42.18 21.46 62.70
#